data_AF-A0A845GCA1-F1
#
_entry.id   AF-A0A845GCA1-F1
#
_cell.length_a   1.000
_cell.length_b   1.000
_cell.length_c   1.000
_cell.angle_alpha   90.00
_cell.angle_beta   90.00
_cell.angle_gamma   90.00
#
_symmetry.space_group_name_H-M   'P 1'
#
loop_
_entity.id
_entity.type
_entity.pdbx_description
1 polymer ?
#
loop_
_entity_poly.entity_id
_entity_poly.type
_entity_poly.pdbx_seq_one_letter_code
_entity_poly.pdbx_strand_id
1 'polypeptide(L)'
;MRFLTTCLLILALAAANAAQAGTIRVLQANLFSWSTMDPAKQPSPIVKLSQYVNQHRHDFVTTQENEYRLLDSRYQLSADYKLAGELQDASIFYDSTRWEPDGAPWSRIAVSADGGGERLAVFSQFRNKASGGKVVIATTHLCIAWGGHADCNGGQYAAHVADARNIGRYVDAYAPGDVPLIVTGDFNNFDRNAEQSAAIEQAFAAYGLEAVKTGEDFIGPTFEASTIDFVYSRKLAVQSASLYGAAAGNPSDHAAIDVTFAARLFR
;
A
#
# COMPACT_ATOMS: atom_id res chain seq x y z
N MET A 1 26.00 -32.53 -25.42
CA MET A 1 25.26 -31.27 -25.68
C MET A 1 23.91 -31.20 -24.95
N ARG A 2 22.98 -32.17 -25.09
CA ARG A 2 21.64 -32.11 -24.43
C ARG A 2 21.67 -31.93 -22.91
N PHE A 3 22.60 -32.57 -22.20
CA PHE A 3 22.73 -32.46 -20.74
C PHE A 3 23.11 -31.05 -20.25
N LEU A 4 23.95 -30.34 -21.01
CA LEU A 4 24.40 -28.99 -20.64
C LEU A 4 23.24 -27.99 -20.76
N THR A 5 22.42 -28.14 -21.81
CA THR A 5 21.26 -27.29 -22.08
C THR A 5 20.17 -27.46 -21.02
N THR A 6 19.91 -28.70 -20.55
CA THR A 6 18.94 -28.96 -19.49
C THR A 6 19.39 -28.40 -18.13
N CYS A 7 20.67 -28.54 -17.77
CA CYS A 7 21.20 -27.93 -16.54
C CYS A 7 21.14 -26.41 -16.56
N LEU A 8 21.48 -25.76 -17.69
CA LEU A 8 21.38 -24.31 -17.83
C LEU A 8 19.94 -23.81 -17.70
N LEU A 9 18.96 -24.55 -18.22
CA LEU A 9 17.54 -24.21 -18.08
C LEU A 9 17.05 -24.32 -16.63
N ILE A 10 17.43 -25.38 -15.92
CA ILE A 10 17.08 -25.58 -14.50
C ILE A 10 17.70 -24.47 -13.63
N LEU A 11 18.96 -24.11 -13.87
CA LEU A 11 19.63 -23.03 -13.15
C LEU A 11 18.99 -21.67 -13.44
N ALA A 12 18.59 -21.41 -14.69
CA ALA A 12 17.89 -20.19 -15.06
C ALA A 12 16.49 -20.10 -14.41
N LEU A 13 15.75 -21.20 -14.36
CA LEU A 13 14.45 -21.28 -13.67
C LEU A 13 14.59 -21.10 -12.16
N ALA A 14 15.62 -21.71 -11.55
CA ALA A 14 15.91 -21.54 -10.12
C ALA A 14 16.33 -20.10 -9.79
N ALA A 15 17.15 -19.48 -10.64
CA ALA A 15 17.57 -18.08 -10.48
C ALA A 15 16.40 -17.10 -10.68
N ALA A 16 15.52 -17.34 -11.65
CA ALA A 16 14.32 -16.54 -11.87
C ALA A 16 13.34 -16.65 -10.69
N ASN A 17 13.12 -17.86 -10.17
CA ASN A 17 12.30 -18.08 -8.98
C ASN A 17 12.90 -17.43 -7.72
N ALA A 18 14.23 -17.48 -7.55
CA ALA A 18 14.91 -16.82 -6.44
C ALA A 18 14.85 -15.29 -6.55
N ALA A 19 15.01 -14.73 -7.75
CA ALA A 19 14.87 -13.30 -8.01
C ALA A 19 13.44 -12.82 -7.74
N GLN A 20 12.42 -13.57 -8.19
CA GLN A 20 11.01 -13.26 -7.94
C GLN A 20 10.62 -13.43 -6.46
N ALA A 21 11.24 -14.36 -5.74
CA ALA A 21 11.06 -14.50 -4.29
C ALA A 21 11.67 -13.33 -3.49
N GLY A 22 12.62 -12.60 -4.07
CA GLY A 22 13.28 -11.45 -3.45
C GLY A 22 12.60 -10.10 -3.70
N THR A 23 11.60 -10.04 -4.59
CA THR A 23 10.88 -8.81 -4.94
C THR A 23 9.47 -8.78 -4.37
N ILE A 24 9.05 -7.61 -3.88
CA ILE A 24 7.70 -7.35 -3.35
C ILE A 24 7.09 -6.21 -4.14
N ARG A 25 5.95 -6.46 -4.81
CA ARG A 25 5.19 -5.45 -5.55
C ARG A 25 3.99 -4.97 -4.74
N VAL A 26 3.90 -3.67 -4.51
CA VAL A 26 2.82 -3.06 -3.73
C VAL A 26 2.12 -2.00 -4.56
N LEU A 27 0.79 -2.05 -4.60
CA LEU A 27 -0.03 -0.96 -5.10
C LEU A 27 -0.74 -0.30 -3.92
N GLN A 28 -0.48 0.98 -3.69
CA GLN A 28 -1.31 1.81 -2.81
C GLN A 28 -2.35 2.54 -3.66
N ALA A 29 -3.63 2.48 -3.27
CA ALA A 29 -4.71 3.14 -4.01
C ALA A 29 -5.88 3.54 -3.11
N ASN A 30 -6.15 4.84 -2.96
CA ASN A 30 -7.50 5.28 -2.61
C ASN A 30 -8.44 4.92 -3.78
N LEU A 31 -9.60 4.32 -3.49
CA LEU A 31 -10.54 3.81 -4.50
C LEU A 31 -11.67 4.80 -4.84
N PHE A 32 -11.73 5.94 -4.15
CA PHE A 32 -12.79 6.91 -4.35
C PHE A 32 -12.75 7.51 -5.75
N SER A 33 -13.92 7.97 -6.19
CA SER A 33 -14.16 8.84 -7.35
C SER A 33 -15.63 8.75 -7.69
N TRP A 34 -16.34 9.88 -7.69
CA TRP A 34 -17.74 9.98 -8.13
C TRP A 34 -18.04 9.23 -9.44
N SER A 35 -17.04 9.11 -10.32
CA SER A 35 -17.16 8.42 -11.60
C SER A 35 -16.92 6.91 -11.52
N THR A 36 -16.08 6.43 -10.60
CA THR A 36 -15.83 5.01 -10.25
C THR A 36 -17.03 4.40 -9.55
N MET A 37 -17.74 5.23 -8.79
CA MET A 37 -18.89 4.82 -8.00
C MET A 37 -20.17 4.61 -8.80
N ASP A 38 -20.20 5.05 -10.06
CA ASP A 38 -21.38 4.99 -10.90
C ASP A 38 -21.73 3.52 -11.27
N PRO A 39 -22.76 2.92 -10.65
CA PRO A 39 -23.12 1.53 -10.89
C PRO A 39 -23.81 1.35 -12.25
N ALA A 40 -24.20 2.44 -12.92
CA ALA A 40 -24.82 2.39 -14.24
C ALA A 40 -23.80 2.14 -15.37
N LYS A 41 -22.50 2.37 -15.12
CA LYS A 41 -21.44 2.09 -16.09
C LYS A 41 -21.15 0.59 -16.17
N GLN A 42 -21.11 0.08 -17.40
CA GLN A 42 -20.83 -1.32 -17.69
C GLN A 42 -19.67 -1.44 -18.71
N PRO A 43 -18.51 -2.02 -18.33
CA PRO A 43 -18.16 -2.45 -16.98
C PRO A 43 -17.97 -1.26 -16.02
N SER A 44 -18.12 -1.50 -14.71
CA SER A 44 -17.80 -0.48 -13.70
C SER A 44 -16.34 -0.04 -13.85
N PRO A 45 -16.00 1.27 -13.74
CA PRO A 45 -14.64 1.75 -13.98
C PRO A 45 -13.58 1.08 -13.11
N ILE A 46 -13.94 0.64 -11.89
CA ILE A 46 -13.05 -0.10 -10.99
C ILE A 46 -12.49 -1.40 -11.61
N VAL A 47 -13.16 -1.97 -12.62
CA VAL A 47 -12.64 -3.13 -13.38
C VAL A 47 -11.28 -2.81 -14.02
N LYS A 48 -11.01 -1.56 -14.40
CA LYS A 48 -9.69 -1.18 -14.94
C LYS A 48 -8.59 -1.30 -13.90
N LEU A 49 -8.86 -0.96 -12.64
CA LEU A 49 -7.92 -1.15 -11.54
C LEU A 49 -7.67 -2.65 -11.30
N SER A 50 -8.73 -3.46 -11.24
CA SER A 50 -8.59 -4.92 -11.12
C SER A 50 -7.78 -5.54 -12.26
N GLN A 51 -8.01 -5.08 -13.50
CA GLN A 51 -7.23 -5.52 -14.66
C GLN A 51 -5.76 -5.12 -14.53
N TYR A 52 -5.47 -3.90 -14.09
CA TYR A 52 -4.10 -3.45 -13.83
C TYR A 52 -3.42 -4.33 -12.78
N VAL A 53 -4.08 -4.60 -11.65
CA VAL A 53 -3.61 -5.49 -10.58
C VAL A 53 -3.38 -6.91 -11.08
N ASN A 54 -4.30 -7.46 -11.86
CA ASN A 54 -4.18 -8.80 -12.42
C ASN A 54 -3.01 -8.91 -13.41
N GLN A 55 -2.80 -7.90 -14.25
CA GLN A 55 -1.73 -7.86 -15.24
C GLN A 55 -0.34 -7.73 -14.60
N HIS A 56 -0.23 -6.90 -13.56
CA HIS A 56 1.06 -6.59 -12.92
C HIS A 56 1.41 -7.54 -11.78
N ARG A 57 0.43 -8.33 -11.30
CA ARG A 57 0.57 -9.33 -10.23
C ARG A 57 1.21 -8.73 -8.98
N HIS A 58 0.60 -7.64 -8.48
CA HIS A 58 0.99 -7.05 -7.21
C HIS A 58 0.91 -8.09 -6.09
N ASP A 59 1.92 -8.12 -5.23
CA ASP A 59 1.92 -8.99 -4.06
C ASP A 59 0.89 -8.51 -3.05
N PHE A 60 0.80 -7.19 -2.90
CA PHE A 60 -0.11 -6.52 -1.99
C PHE A 60 -0.79 -5.34 -2.70
N VAL A 61 -2.09 -5.20 -2.48
CA VAL A 61 -2.87 -4.03 -2.87
C VAL A 61 -3.48 -3.46 -1.60
N THR A 62 -3.02 -2.28 -1.22
CA THR A 62 -3.48 -1.56 -0.03
C THR A 62 -4.41 -0.44 -0.46
N THR A 63 -5.60 -0.38 0.10
CA THR A 63 -6.65 0.49 -0.40
C THR A 63 -7.29 1.35 0.68
N GLN A 64 -7.81 2.51 0.30
CA GLN A 64 -8.63 3.41 1.11
C GLN A 64 -10.00 3.61 0.44
N GLU A 65 -11.00 4.06 1.19
CA GLU A 65 -12.36 4.33 0.67
C GLU A 65 -12.97 3.11 -0.03
N ASN A 66 -12.90 1.98 0.66
CA ASN A 66 -13.32 0.67 0.18
C ASN A 66 -14.85 0.49 0.12
N GLU A 67 -15.58 1.50 -0.37
CA GLU A 67 -16.99 1.33 -0.74
C GLU A 67 -17.17 0.19 -1.76
N TYR A 68 -16.16 0.01 -2.60
CA TYR A 68 -16.01 -1.11 -3.53
C TYR A 68 -15.44 -2.31 -2.80
N ARG A 69 -16.29 -3.32 -2.57
CA ARG A 69 -15.84 -4.65 -2.16
C ARG A 69 -15.06 -5.30 -3.31
N LEU A 70 -13.78 -4.97 -3.48
CA LEU A 70 -12.93 -5.38 -4.62
C LEU A 70 -12.99 -6.87 -4.99
N LEU A 71 -13.27 -7.74 -4.02
CA LEU A 71 -13.43 -9.19 -4.20
C LEU A 71 -14.79 -9.61 -4.79
N ASP A 72 -15.73 -8.68 -4.97
CA ASP A 72 -16.98 -8.92 -5.68
C ASP A 72 -16.66 -9.32 -7.13
N SER A 73 -17.27 -10.42 -7.59
CA SER A 73 -16.98 -11.03 -8.89
C SER A 73 -17.23 -10.07 -10.05
N ARG A 74 -18.15 -9.10 -9.89
CA ARG A 74 -18.42 -8.07 -10.91
C ARG A 74 -17.21 -7.17 -11.20
N TYR A 75 -16.27 -7.06 -10.26
CA TYR A 75 -15.06 -6.25 -10.40
C TYR A 75 -13.86 -7.02 -10.94
N GLN A 76 -13.99 -8.33 -11.16
CA GLN A 76 -13.05 -9.15 -11.94
C GLN A 76 -11.61 -9.15 -11.40
N LEU A 77 -11.40 -8.87 -10.11
CA LEU A 77 -10.12 -9.15 -9.47
C LEU A 77 -9.90 -10.68 -9.45
N SER A 78 -8.68 -11.13 -9.74
CA SER A 78 -8.37 -12.57 -9.76
C SER A 78 -8.75 -13.22 -8.42
N ALA A 79 -9.31 -14.43 -8.49
CA ALA A 79 -9.66 -15.23 -7.30
C ALA A 79 -8.44 -15.59 -6.44
N ASP A 80 -7.23 -15.40 -6.97
CA ASP A 80 -5.96 -15.50 -6.27
C ASP A 80 -5.78 -14.44 -5.19
N TYR A 81 -6.42 -13.27 -5.32
CA TYR A 81 -6.34 -12.24 -4.30
C TYR A 81 -7.30 -12.53 -3.14
N LYS A 82 -6.82 -12.29 -1.93
CA LYS A 82 -7.59 -12.46 -0.69
C LYS A 82 -7.47 -11.19 0.15
N LEU A 83 -8.48 -10.95 0.98
CA LEU A 83 -8.46 -9.90 1.99
C LEU A 83 -7.75 -10.40 3.24
N ALA A 84 -6.87 -9.59 3.81
CA ALA A 84 -6.33 -9.85 5.14
C ALA A 84 -7.27 -9.27 6.20
N GLY A 85 -7.81 -10.15 7.07
CA GLY A 85 -8.75 -9.76 8.10
C GLY A 85 -10.12 -9.37 7.55
N GLU A 86 -10.62 -8.24 8.03
CA GLU A 86 -11.95 -7.71 7.70
C GLU A 86 -11.85 -6.51 6.76
N LEU A 87 -12.93 -6.25 6.01
CA LEU A 87 -13.02 -5.07 5.16
C LEU A 87 -13.18 -3.84 6.04
N GLN A 88 -12.25 -2.91 5.91
CA GLN A 88 -12.23 -1.61 6.59
C GLN A 88 -12.11 -0.50 5.56
N ASP A 89 -12.26 0.75 5.99
CA ASP A 89 -11.95 1.91 5.15
C ASP A 89 -10.53 1.79 4.55
N ALA A 90 -9.53 1.44 5.37
CA ALA A 90 -8.20 1.06 4.91
C ALA A 90 -8.02 -0.48 4.91
N SER A 91 -7.82 -1.12 3.75
CA SER A 91 -7.79 -2.58 3.60
C SER A 91 -6.53 -3.10 2.91
N ILE A 92 -6.17 -4.36 3.19
CA ILE A 92 -5.00 -5.03 2.59
C ILE A 92 -5.46 -6.28 1.84
N PHE A 93 -5.28 -6.28 0.53
CA PHE A 93 -5.44 -7.45 -0.33
C PHE A 93 -4.06 -8.04 -0.65
N TYR A 94 -3.97 -9.35 -0.78
CA TYR A 94 -2.70 -10.04 -1.08
C TYR A 94 -2.87 -11.16 -2.10
N ASP A 95 -1.85 -11.39 -2.92
CA ASP A 95 -1.78 -12.53 -3.85
C ASP A 95 -1.52 -13.83 -3.07
N SER A 96 -2.58 -14.62 -2.86
CA SER A 96 -2.53 -15.85 -2.10
C SER A 96 -1.78 -16.99 -2.79
N THR A 97 -1.40 -16.83 -4.06
CA THR A 97 -0.50 -17.80 -4.73
C THR A 97 0.93 -17.66 -4.23
N ARG A 98 1.34 -16.46 -3.79
CA ARG A 98 2.71 -16.14 -3.34
C ARG A 98 2.81 -15.96 -1.83
N TRP A 99 1.78 -15.43 -1.19
CA TRP A 99 1.81 -15.07 0.23
C TRP A 99 0.70 -15.74 1.03
N GLU A 100 0.97 -15.92 2.31
CA GLU A 100 -0.01 -16.34 3.31
C GLU A 100 0.17 -15.52 4.58
N PRO A 101 -0.90 -15.29 5.37
CA PRO A 101 -0.77 -14.68 6.69
C PRO A 101 0.22 -15.46 7.57
N ASP A 102 1.09 -14.74 8.28
CA ASP A 102 2.06 -15.34 9.22
C ASP A 102 1.56 -15.27 10.68
N GLY A 103 2.27 -15.91 11.61
CA GLY A 103 1.81 -16.23 12.97
C GLY A 103 1.26 -15.10 13.87
N ALA A 104 1.44 -13.82 13.50
CA ALA A 104 0.67 -12.72 14.08
C ALA A 104 -0.44 -12.30 13.09
N PRO A 105 -1.70 -12.67 13.35
CA PRO A 105 -2.79 -12.34 12.45
C PRO A 105 -3.03 -10.82 12.40
N TRP A 106 -3.81 -10.44 11.39
CA TRP A 106 -4.32 -9.10 11.16
C TRP A 106 -4.68 -8.34 12.45
N SER A 107 -4.36 -7.05 12.49
CA SER A 107 -4.70 -6.16 13.59
C SER A 107 -5.04 -4.76 13.08
N ARG A 108 -5.66 -3.95 13.93
CA ARG A 108 -5.97 -2.55 13.64
C ARG A 108 -5.82 -1.67 14.89
N ILE A 109 -5.54 -0.39 14.68
CA ILE A 109 -5.62 0.64 15.70
C ILE A 109 -6.47 1.80 15.19
N ALA A 110 -7.18 2.47 16.10
CA ALA A 110 -7.81 3.74 15.80
C ALA A 110 -6.75 4.81 15.55
N VAL A 111 -7.03 5.68 14.57
CA VAL A 111 -6.35 6.96 14.36
C VAL A 111 -7.38 8.08 14.57
N SER A 112 -6.96 9.34 14.45
CA SER A 112 -7.86 10.47 14.63
C SER A 112 -9.08 10.35 13.72
N ALA A 113 -10.27 10.40 14.33
CA ALA A 113 -11.53 10.38 13.59
C ALA A 113 -11.78 11.74 12.91
N ASP A 114 -12.67 11.72 11.92
CA ASP A 114 -13.31 12.89 11.33
C ASP A 114 -14.83 12.70 11.29
N GLY A 115 -15.55 13.62 10.68
CA GLY A 115 -17.01 13.58 10.53
C GLY A 115 -17.51 12.51 9.56
N GLY A 116 -16.60 11.82 8.86
CA GLY A 116 -16.88 10.64 8.04
C GLY A 116 -16.89 9.34 8.83
N GLY A 117 -16.38 9.33 10.08
CA GLY A 117 -16.46 8.19 10.99
C GLY A 117 -15.13 7.77 11.61
N GLU A 118 -15.04 6.50 12.02
CA GLU A 118 -13.81 5.92 12.57
C GLU A 118 -12.76 5.81 11.46
N ARG A 119 -11.56 6.33 11.72
CA ARG A 119 -10.37 6.14 10.89
C ARG A 119 -9.46 5.12 11.52
N LEU A 120 -8.82 4.30 10.69
CA LEU A 120 -8.03 3.16 11.14
C LEU A 120 -6.66 3.10 10.46
N ALA A 121 -5.71 2.52 11.17
CA ALA A 121 -4.55 1.88 10.56
C ALA A 121 -4.68 0.37 10.73
N VAL A 122 -4.45 -0.37 9.65
CA VAL A 122 -4.59 -1.83 9.56
C VAL A 122 -3.23 -2.45 9.27
N PHE A 123 -2.94 -3.58 9.90
CA PHE A 123 -1.65 -4.26 9.85
C PHE A 123 -1.84 -5.75 9.62
N SER A 124 -0.94 -6.38 8.86
CA SER A 124 -0.87 -7.83 8.77
C SER A 124 0.56 -8.29 8.48
N GLN A 125 0.93 -9.43 9.07
CA GLN A 125 2.17 -10.12 8.73
C GLN A 125 1.91 -11.18 7.67
N PHE A 126 2.85 -11.33 6.74
CA PHE A 126 2.79 -12.32 5.68
C PHE A 126 4.09 -13.08 5.57
N ARG A 127 3.97 -14.33 5.14
CA ARG A 127 5.08 -15.21 4.78
C ARG A 127 4.99 -15.55 3.30
N ASN A 128 6.11 -15.43 2.60
CA ASN A 128 6.24 -15.88 1.23
C ASN A 128 6.27 -17.41 1.22
N LYS A 129 5.39 -18.04 0.43
CA LYS A 129 5.24 -19.50 0.39
C LYS A 129 6.46 -20.22 -0.18
N ALA A 130 7.20 -19.57 -1.07
CA ALA A 130 8.36 -20.18 -1.74
C ALA A 130 9.65 -20.04 -0.91
N SER A 131 9.91 -18.85 -0.34
CA SER A 131 11.16 -18.57 0.39
C SER A 131 11.04 -18.66 1.91
N GLY A 132 9.83 -18.64 2.47
CA GLY A 132 9.61 -18.48 3.90
C GLY A 132 9.92 -17.07 4.44
N GLY A 133 10.34 -16.14 3.58
CA GLY A 133 10.61 -14.75 3.95
C GLY A 133 9.36 -14.04 4.45
N LYS A 134 9.52 -13.13 5.41
CA LYS A 134 8.41 -12.43 6.05
C LYS A 134 8.35 -10.97 5.64
N VAL A 135 7.15 -10.38 5.68
CA VAL A 135 6.92 -8.94 5.53
C VAL A 135 5.73 -8.51 6.38
N VAL A 136 5.78 -7.30 6.90
CA VAL A 136 4.62 -6.63 7.51
C VAL A 136 4.12 -5.56 6.55
N ILE A 137 2.82 -5.57 6.29
CA ILE A 137 2.13 -4.52 5.52
C ILE A 137 1.22 -3.78 6.47
N ALA A 138 1.29 -2.46 6.42
CA ALA A 138 0.37 -1.55 7.07
C ALA A 138 -0.27 -0.61 6.05
N THR A 139 -1.52 -0.24 6.29
CA THR A 139 -2.25 0.75 5.50
C THR A 139 -3.09 1.63 6.42
N THR A 140 -3.25 2.90 6.08
CA THR A 140 -4.12 3.82 6.83
C THR A 140 -4.86 4.77 5.89
N HIS A 141 -5.91 5.37 6.43
CA HIS A 141 -6.59 6.52 5.87
C HIS A 141 -6.72 7.54 7.00
N LEU A 142 -5.92 8.61 6.98
CA LEU A 142 -5.95 9.60 8.07
C LEU A 142 -7.18 10.51 7.95
N CYS A 143 -7.49 11.25 9.00
CA CYS A 143 -8.62 12.17 8.99
C CYS A 143 -8.51 13.26 7.92
N ILE A 144 -9.64 13.64 7.33
CA ILE A 144 -9.76 14.79 6.43
C ILE A 144 -10.14 16.05 7.20
N ALA A 145 -9.63 17.21 6.77
CA ALA A 145 -10.14 18.52 7.15
C ALA A 145 -10.22 19.39 5.89
N TRP A 146 -11.43 19.61 5.35
CA TRP A 146 -11.61 20.48 4.19
C TRP A 146 -12.96 21.22 4.22
N GLY A 147 -12.93 22.54 3.97
CA GLY A 147 -14.10 23.30 3.51
C GLY A 147 -15.33 23.31 4.44
N GLY A 148 -15.18 23.10 5.74
CA GLY A 148 -16.30 22.99 6.69
C GLY A 148 -16.85 21.56 6.86
N HIS A 149 -16.19 20.56 6.26
CA HIS A 149 -16.30 19.17 6.69
C HIS A 149 -15.32 18.89 7.84
N ALA A 150 -15.86 18.16 8.81
CA ALA A 150 -15.36 17.96 10.16
C ALA A 150 -13.84 17.92 10.29
N ASP A 151 -13.31 18.87 11.06
CA ASP A 151 -11.90 18.91 11.40
C ASP A 151 -11.48 17.63 12.13
N CYS A 152 -10.29 17.12 11.80
CA CYS A 152 -9.54 16.26 12.68
C CYS A 152 -9.57 16.85 14.10
N ASN A 153 -9.99 16.09 15.10
CA ASN A 153 -10.05 16.59 16.47
C ASN A 153 -8.66 17.10 16.92
N GLY A 154 -8.52 18.41 17.15
CA GLY A 154 -7.24 19.06 17.48
C GLY A 154 -6.44 19.65 16.31
N GLY A 155 -6.98 19.64 15.08
CA GLY A 155 -6.37 20.19 13.87
C GLY A 155 -5.55 19.16 13.07
N GLN A 156 -5.62 19.24 11.75
CA GLN A 156 -5.12 18.19 10.84
C GLN A 156 -3.62 17.91 10.99
N TYR A 157 -2.79 18.96 11.02
CA TYR A 157 -1.34 18.81 11.20
C TYR A 157 -0.97 18.03 12.47
N ALA A 158 -1.52 18.44 13.62
CA ALA A 158 -1.20 17.83 14.90
C ALA A 158 -1.71 16.38 14.98
N ALA A 159 -2.94 16.14 14.48
CA ALA A 159 -3.54 14.82 14.40
C ALA A 159 -2.69 13.86 13.54
N HIS A 160 -2.32 14.28 12.32
CA HIS A 160 -1.56 13.42 11.41
C HIS A 160 -0.17 13.06 11.93
N VAL A 161 0.54 14.02 12.55
CA VAL A 161 1.85 13.75 13.16
C VAL A 161 1.70 12.82 14.37
N ALA A 162 0.66 13.01 15.20
CA ALA A 162 0.39 12.14 16.33
C ALA A 162 0.03 10.71 15.88
N ASP A 163 -0.79 10.58 14.84
CA ASP A 163 -1.18 9.31 14.24
C ASP A 163 0.01 8.60 13.59
N ALA A 164 0.84 9.31 12.82
CA ALA A 164 2.07 8.74 12.27
C ALA A 164 3.00 8.21 13.36
N ARG A 165 3.15 8.93 14.48
CA ARG A 165 3.92 8.44 15.64
C ARG A 165 3.26 7.23 16.31
N ASN A 166 1.93 7.22 16.41
CA ASN A 166 1.20 6.12 17.01
C ASN A 166 1.31 4.85 16.16
N ILE A 167 1.13 4.97 14.85
CA ILE A 167 1.35 3.90 13.86
C ILE A 167 2.80 3.41 13.95
N GLY A 168 3.78 4.32 13.90
CA GLY A 168 5.20 3.99 13.99
C GLY A 168 5.56 3.19 15.26
N ARG A 169 5.05 3.62 16.41
CA ARG A 169 5.21 2.88 17.68
C ARG A 169 4.55 1.51 17.65
N TYR A 170 3.34 1.43 17.08
CA TYR A 170 2.61 0.17 17.00
C TYR A 170 3.33 -0.84 16.09
N VAL A 171 3.76 -0.42 14.90
CA VAL A 171 4.48 -1.30 13.97
C VAL A 171 5.83 -1.75 14.51
N ASP A 172 6.50 -0.95 15.33
CA ASP A 172 7.76 -1.36 15.95
C ASP A 172 7.57 -2.47 16.99
N ALA A 173 6.44 -2.47 17.70
CA ALA A 173 6.05 -3.57 18.59
C ALA A 173 5.45 -4.77 17.84
N TYR A 174 4.73 -4.52 16.74
CA TYR A 174 4.05 -5.54 15.96
C TYR A 174 5.01 -6.31 15.04
N ALA A 175 6.01 -5.65 14.47
CA ALA A 175 6.98 -6.22 13.53
C ALA A 175 8.37 -6.32 14.19
N PRO A 176 8.94 -7.54 14.35
CA PRO A 176 10.33 -7.70 14.78
C PRO A 176 11.26 -6.83 13.92
N GLY A 177 12.27 -6.21 14.53
CA GLY A 177 13.10 -5.18 13.88
C GLY A 177 13.90 -5.65 12.63
N ASP A 178 14.02 -6.95 12.43
CA ASP A 178 14.64 -7.60 11.27
C ASP A 178 13.64 -7.93 10.14
N VAL A 179 12.34 -7.86 10.39
CA VAL A 179 11.30 -8.12 9.39
C VAL A 179 11.07 -6.88 8.50
N PRO A 180 11.11 -7.02 7.16
CA PRO A 180 10.70 -5.98 6.24
C PRO A 180 9.31 -5.42 6.56
N LEU A 181 9.16 -4.10 6.50
CA LEU A 181 7.91 -3.40 6.79
C LEU A 181 7.61 -2.41 5.68
N ILE A 182 6.35 -2.33 5.29
CA ILE A 182 5.81 -1.36 4.33
C ILE A 182 4.59 -0.71 4.97
N VAL A 183 4.57 0.62 5.02
CA VAL A 183 3.41 1.42 5.46
C VAL A 183 2.93 2.22 4.27
N THR A 184 1.65 2.12 3.96
CA THR A 184 1.00 2.83 2.86
C THR A 184 -0.18 3.63 3.40
N GLY A 185 -0.71 4.56 2.61
CA GLY A 185 -1.97 5.18 2.99
C GLY A 185 -2.28 6.42 2.18
N ASP A 186 -3.54 6.82 2.30
CA ASP A 186 -3.96 8.20 2.08
C ASP A 186 -3.83 8.94 3.42
N PHE A 187 -2.90 9.89 3.46
CA PHE A 187 -2.62 10.67 4.65
C PHE A 187 -3.40 11.98 4.66
N ASN A 188 -4.22 12.27 3.65
CA ASN A 188 -5.07 13.45 3.59
C ASN A 188 -4.31 14.78 3.83
N ASN A 189 -3.04 14.86 3.40
CA ASN A 189 -2.23 16.07 3.54
C ASN A 189 -2.58 17.13 2.49
N PHE A 190 -3.85 17.56 2.50
CA PHE A 190 -4.37 18.59 1.60
C PHE A 190 -3.68 19.94 1.89
N ASP A 191 -3.72 20.86 0.92
CA ASP A 191 -3.04 22.18 0.95
C ASP A 191 -1.53 22.23 0.65
N ARG A 192 -0.99 21.29 -0.15
CA ARG A 192 0.44 21.33 -0.57
C ARG A 192 1.38 21.60 0.61
N ASN A 193 1.03 21.09 1.78
CA ASN A 193 1.71 21.43 3.01
C ASN A 193 2.96 20.57 3.17
N ALA A 194 4.04 21.00 2.51
CA ALA A 194 5.33 20.32 2.54
C ALA A 194 5.87 20.16 3.98
N GLU A 195 5.55 21.10 4.89
CA GLU A 195 5.92 21.00 6.30
C GLU A 195 5.23 19.82 6.97
N GLN A 196 3.93 19.62 6.72
CA GLN A 196 3.18 18.47 7.23
C GLN A 196 3.69 17.14 6.67
N SER A 197 3.98 17.06 5.37
CA SER A 197 4.58 15.86 4.77
C SER A 197 5.92 15.54 5.42
N ALA A 198 6.77 16.55 5.62
CA ALA A 198 8.07 16.39 6.26
C ALA A 198 7.95 15.96 7.73
N ALA A 199 6.95 16.48 8.46
CA ALA A 199 6.70 16.11 9.84
C ALA A 199 6.19 14.65 9.99
N ILE A 200 5.33 14.20 9.07
CA ILE A 200 4.88 12.80 8.97
C ILE A 200 6.08 11.90 8.63
N GLU A 201 6.89 12.29 7.65
CA GLU A 201 8.12 11.56 7.31
C GLU A 201 9.06 11.45 8.50
N GLN A 202 9.30 12.55 9.23
CA GLN A 202 10.13 12.53 10.43
C GLN A 202 9.55 11.63 11.53
N ALA A 203 8.23 11.63 11.70
CA ALA A 203 7.56 10.74 12.66
C ALA A 203 7.79 9.26 12.34
N PHE A 204 7.75 8.87 11.06
CA PHE A 204 8.05 7.51 10.63
C PHE A 204 9.56 7.19 10.66
N ALA A 205 10.42 8.14 10.31
CA ALA A 205 11.87 7.98 10.33
C ALA A 205 12.39 7.62 11.72
N ALA A 206 11.74 8.10 12.79
CA ALA A 206 12.04 7.70 14.17
C ALA A 206 11.92 6.19 14.45
N TYR A 207 11.20 5.45 13.60
CA TYR A 207 11.01 3.99 13.66
C TYR A 207 11.72 3.24 12.52
N GLY A 208 12.65 3.93 11.81
CA GLY A 208 13.46 3.37 10.74
C GLY A 208 12.71 3.18 9.41
N LEU A 209 11.57 3.84 9.23
CA LEU A 209 10.82 3.87 7.98
C LEU A 209 11.31 5.02 7.11
N GLU A 210 11.65 4.71 5.86
CA GLU A 210 12.10 5.66 4.85
C GLU A 210 10.98 5.86 3.81
N ALA A 211 10.72 7.11 3.43
CA ALA A 211 9.75 7.44 2.39
C ALA A 211 10.20 6.94 1.01
N VAL A 212 9.26 6.47 0.20
CA VAL A 212 9.49 6.21 -1.22
C VAL A 212 9.44 7.54 -1.98
N LYS A 213 10.53 7.86 -2.68
CA LYS A 213 10.77 9.16 -3.33
C LYS A 213 11.32 8.99 -4.75
N THR A 214 11.13 10.00 -5.61
CA THR A 214 11.85 10.17 -6.88
C THR A 214 12.84 11.30 -6.71
N GLY A 215 14.12 10.97 -6.51
CA GLY A 215 15.09 11.95 -6.03
C GLY A 215 14.76 12.34 -4.59
N GLU A 216 14.64 13.65 -4.35
CA GLU A 216 14.32 14.20 -3.02
C GLU A 216 12.81 14.34 -2.77
N ASP A 217 11.99 14.20 -3.82
CA ASP A 217 10.56 14.47 -3.78
C ASP A 217 9.72 13.20 -3.57
N PHE A 218 8.63 13.32 -2.83
CA PHE A 218 7.62 12.25 -2.74
C PHE A 218 7.04 11.92 -4.11
N ILE A 219 6.59 10.68 -4.28
CA ILE A 219 5.90 10.26 -5.51
C ILE A 219 4.54 10.95 -5.58
N GLY A 220 4.35 11.86 -6.54
CA GLY A 220 3.11 12.61 -6.70
C GLY A 220 3.13 13.58 -7.90
N PRO A 221 2.09 14.42 -8.06
CA PRO A 221 0.91 14.52 -7.20
C PRO A 221 0.02 13.28 -7.29
N THR A 222 -0.63 12.94 -6.18
CA THR A 222 -1.53 11.78 -6.08
C THR A 222 -2.99 12.18 -6.08
N PHE A 223 -3.31 13.41 -5.65
CA PHE A 223 -4.67 13.97 -5.71
C PHE A 223 -4.61 15.42 -6.19
N GLU A 224 -5.26 15.71 -7.33
CA GLU A 224 -5.16 17.00 -8.03
C GLU A 224 -3.70 17.47 -8.16
N ALA A 225 -3.32 18.54 -7.45
CA ALA A 225 -1.97 19.10 -7.43
C ALA A 225 -1.25 18.89 -6.09
N SER A 226 -1.76 17.98 -5.25
CA SER A 226 -1.26 17.65 -3.92
C SER A 226 -0.71 16.23 -3.89
N THR A 227 0.27 16.00 -3.02
CA THR A 227 0.78 14.65 -2.70
C THR A 227 0.30 14.30 -1.31
N ILE A 228 -0.70 13.43 -1.24
CA ILE A 228 -1.38 13.06 0.01
C ILE A 228 -1.30 11.57 0.29
N ASP A 229 -1.00 10.77 -0.73
CA ASP A 229 -0.74 9.36 -0.59
C ASP A 229 0.76 9.12 -0.44
N PHE A 230 1.14 8.24 0.46
CA PHE A 230 2.55 7.94 0.73
C PHE A 230 2.79 6.45 0.90
N VAL A 231 4.01 6.05 0.55
CA VAL A 231 4.56 4.73 0.84
C VAL A 231 5.86 4.92 1.61
N TYR A 232 5.99 4.24 2.74
CA TYR A 232 7.18 4.16 3.57
C TYR A 232 7.63 2.72 3.69
N SER A 233 8.93 2.47 3.81
CA SER A 233 9.46 1.12 3.95
C SER A 233 10.66 1.04 4.87
N ARG A 234 10.89 -0.14 5.45
CA ARG A 234 12.04 -0.47 6.32
C ARG A 234 12.61 -1.82 5.87
N LYS A 235 13.95 -1.92 5.85
CA LYS A 235 14.73 -3.09 5.35
C LYS A 235 14.49 -3.46 3.87
N LEU A 236 13.94 -2.54 3.08
CA LEU A 236 13.67 -2.72 1.66
C LEU A 236 14.37 -1.65 0.82
N ALA A 237 14.83 -2.03 -0.36
CA ALA A 237 15.35 -1.12 -1.37
C ALA A 237 14.27 -0.92 -2.44
N VAL A 238 13.95 0.33 -2.76
CA VAL A 238 13.06 0.65 -3.88
C VAL A 238 13.77 0.33 -5.18
N GLN A 239 13.19 -0.56 -5.99
CA GLN A 239 13.67 -0.84 -7.34
C GLN A 239 13.00 0.05 -8.39
N SER A 240 11.70 0.29 -8.22
CA SER A 240 10.92 1.21 -9.05
C SER A 240 9.75 1.76 -8.25
N ALA A 241 9.37 3.00 -8.54
CA ALA A 241 8.15 3.62 -8.06
C ALA A 241 7.54 4.44 -9.20
N SER A 242 6.24 4.34 -9.42
CA SER A 242 5.54 5.07 -10.47
C SER A 242 4.08 5.31 -10.11
N LEU A 243 3.46 6.29 -10.77
CA LEU A 243 2.04 6.57 -10.63
C LEU A 243 1.23 5.80 -11.69
N TYR A 244 0.22 5.07 -11.23
CA TYR A 244 -0.91 4.67 -12.05
C TYR A 244 -1.98 5.75 -11.96
N GLY A 245 -1.86 6.78 -12.80
CA GLY A 245 -2.78 7.92 -12.85
C GLY A 245 -3.90 7.80 -13.89
N ALA A 246 -4.77 8.81 -13.95
CA ALA A 246 -5.90 8.85 -14.90
C ALA A 246 -5.48 8.67 -16.37
N ALA A 247 -4.34 9.23 -16.78
CA ALA A 247 -3.81 9.06 -18.14
C ALA A 247 -3.44 7.61 -18.48
N ALA A 248 -3.09 6.80 -17.48
CA ALA A 248 -2.82 5.37 -17.62
C ALA A 248 -4.10 4.52 -17.50
N GLY A 249 -5.25 5.13 -17.17
CA GLY A 249 -6.55 4.47 -17.07
C GLY A 249 -7.03 4.20 -15.65
N ASN A 250 -6.36 4.72 -14.61
CA ASN A 250 -6.85 4.63 -13.24
C ASN A 250 -8.23 5.33 -13.13
N PRO A 251 -9.27 4.65 -12.63
CA PRO A 251 -10.60 5.23 -12.50
C PRO A 251 -10.76 6.18 -11.30
N SER A 252 -9.89 6.07 -10.28
CA SER A 252 -9.95 6.90 -9.08
C SER A 252 -9.56 8.35 -9.36
N ASP A 253 -10.02 9.26 -8.50
CA ASP A 253 -9.55 10.65 -8.42
C ASP A 253 -8.16 10.76 -7.78
N HIS A 254 -7.68 9.68 -7.16
CA HIS A 254 -6.29 9.50 -6.77
C HIS A 254 -5.51 8.74 -7.85
N ALA A 255 -4.27 9.17 -8.10
CA ALA A 255 -3.27 8.34 -8.74
C ALA A 255 -2.73 7.32 -7.74
N ALA A 256 -2.78 6.04 -8.08
CA ALA A 256 -2.25 4.97 -7.25
C ALA A 256 -0.72 4.92 -7.36
N ILE A 257 -0.03 4.56 -6.27
CA ILE A 257 1.42 4.42 -6.23
C ILE A 257 1.78 2.93 -6.41
N ASP A 258 2.40 2.60 -7.54
CA ASP A 258 2.97 1.27 -7.82
C ASP A 258 4.46 1.27 -7.44
N VAL A 259 4.82 0.43 -6.47
CA VAL A 259 6.19 0.29 -5.98
C VAL A 259 6.65 -1.16 -6.06
N THR A 260 7.84 -1.37 -6.60
CA THR A 260 8.56 -2.64 -6.50
C THR A 260 9.73 -2.47 -5.55
N PHE A 261 9.78 -3.32 -4.53
CA PHE A 261 10.88 -3.42 -3.57
C PHE A 261 11.71 -4.68 -3.81
N ALA A 262 12.97 -4.64 -3.38
CA ALA A 262 13.78 -5.82 -3.12
C ALA A 262 14.27 -5.84 -1.67
N ALA A 263 14.50 -7.03 -1.13
CA ALA A 263 15.15 -7.18 0.17
C ALA A 263 16.52 -6.47 0.16
N ARG A 264 16.81 -5.66 1.19
CA ARG A 264 18.17 -5.14 1.37
C ARG A 264 19.07 -6.31 1.75
N LEU A 265 19.95 -6.71 0.84
CA LEU A 265 21.11 -7.52 1.22
C LEU A 265 21.94 -6.65 2.18
N PHE A 266 22.06 -7.07 3.44
CA PHE A 266 22.93 -6.38 4.39
C PHE A 266 24.34 -6.25 3.77
N ARG A 267 24.84 -5.01 3.68
CA ARG A 267 26.26 -4.73 3.48
C ARG A 267 26.92 -4.59 4.84
#